data_AF-A0A243GH77-F1
#
_entry.id   AF-A0A243GH77-F1
#
_cell.length_a   1.000
_cell.length_b   1.000
_cell.length_c   1.000
_cell.angle_alpha   90.00
_cell.angle_beta   90.00
_cell.angle_gamma   90.00
#
_symmetry.space_group_name_H-M   'P 1'
#
loop_
_entity.id
_entity.type
_entity.pdbx_description
1 polymer ?
#
loop_
_entity_poly.entity_id
_entity_poly.type
_entity_poly.pdbx_seq_one_letter_code
_entity_poly.pdbx_strand_id
1 'polypeptide(L)' 'MDIVLSGHAQGGQFRLLFISKLVAPNQGVLPKYTAGLYEKQNTSMVVSRGLGNSIILQRIFNRPELVVVQLN' A
#
# COMPACT_ATOMS: atom_id res chain seq x y z
N MET A 1 14.91 -14.18 -1.48
CA MET A 1 14.49 -12.97 -0.73
C MET A 1 13.27 -13.38 0.05
N ASP A 2 13.37 -13.40 1.38
CA ASP A 2 12.32 -14.01 2.20
C ASP A 2 11.22 -12.98 2.53
N ILE A 3 11.62 -11.72 2.77
CA ILE A 3 10.71 -10.60 3.02
C ILE A 3 11.11 -9.34 2.23
N VAL A 4 10.11 -8.63 1.70
CA VAL A 4 10.25 -7.34 1.02
C VAL A 4 9.31 -6.34 1.71
N LEU A 5 9.86 -5.24 2.20
CA LEU A 5 9.07 -4.14 2.76
C LEU A 5 9.00 -3.02 1.72
N SER A 6 7.78 -2.67 1.30
CA SER A 6 7.54 -1.71 0.22
C SER A 6 6.48 -0.68 0.62
N GLY A 7 6.51 0.45 -0.08
CA GLY A 7 5.60 1.56 0.11
C GLY A 7 5.42 2.32 -1.21
N HIS A 8 5.37 3.64 -1.17
CA HIS A 8 5.33 4.55 -2.33
C HIS A 8 4.04 4.52 -3.18
N ALA A 9 3.36 3.37 -3.34
CA ALA A 9 2.06 3.29 -4.00
C ALA A 9 0.93 4.00 -3.22
N GLN A 10 1.22 4.50 -2.01
CA GLN A 10 0.31 5.25 -1.13
C GLN A 10 -1.06 4.58 -0.92
N GLY A 11 -1.20 3.26 -1.04
CA GLY A 11 -2.50 2.59 -0.85
C GLY A 11 -3.63 3.01 -1.79
N GLY A 12 -3.32 3.84 -2.80
CA GLY A 12 -4.27 4.72 -3.47
C GLY A 12 -4.68 5.91 -2.59
N GLN A 13 -4.58 7.13 -3.12
CA GLN A 13 -4.91 8.36 -2.39
C GLN A 13 -6.41 8.46 -2.04
N PHE A 14 -7.24 7.71 -2.78
CA PHE A 14 -8.68 7.65 -2.64
C PHE A 14 -9.15 6.20 -2.56
N ARG A 15 -9.86 5.86 -1.47
CA ARG A 15 -10.55 4.57 -1.28
C ARG A 15 -12.04 4.83 -1.17
N LEU A 16 -12.87 4.16 -1.96
CA LEU A 16 -14.33 4.20 -1.75
C LEU A 16 -14.73 2.98 -0.92
N LEU A 17 -15.78 3.08 -0.09
CA LEU A 17 -16.22 2.00 0.81
C LEU A 17 -16.41 0.64 0.13
N PHE A 18 -16.73 0.61 -1.17
CA PHE A 18 -16.97 -0.62 -1.95
C PHE A 18 -15.93 -0.88 -3.05
N ILE A 19 -15.12 0.12 -3.42
CA ILE A 19 -14.05 0.01 -4.42
C ILE A 19 -12.76 0.50 -3.76
N SER A 20 -11.98 -0.44 -3.26
CA SER A 20 -10.82 -0.19 -2.42
C SER A 20 -9.56 0.23 -3.20
N LYS A 21 -9.64 0.34 -4.53
CA LYS A 21 -8.49 0.59 -5.41
C LYS A 21 -8.89 1.40 -6.65
N LEU A 22 -8.88 2.73 -6.59
CA LEU A 22 -9.22 3.54 -7.76
C LEU A 22 -7.98 3.90 -8.56
N VAL A 23 -6.97 4.53 -7.95
CA VAL A 23 -5.74 4.95 -8.63
C VAL A 23 -4.55 4.86 -7.68
N ALA A 24 -3.40 4.39 -8.14
CA ALA A 24 -2.12 4.54 -7.44
C ALA A 24 -1.02 5.08 -8.35
N PRO A 25 -0.05 5.84 -7.81
CA PRO A 25 1.13 6.28 -8.55
C PRO A 25 1.84 5.08 -9.21
N ASN A 26 2.22 5.22 -10.48
CA ASN A 26 2.91 4.20 -11.29
C ASN A 26 2.15 2.87 -11.54
N GLN A 27 0.92 2.71 -11.06
CA GLN A 27 0.07 1.55 -11.35
C GLN A 27 -1.22 1.88 -12.11
N GLY A 28 -1.60 3.15 -12.19
CA GLY A 28 -2.81 3.57 -12.91
C GLY A 28 -4.10 3.20 -12.17
N VAL A 29 -5.15 2.90 -12.92
CA VAL A 29 -6.49 2.58 -12.41
C VAL A 29 -6.56 1.12 -11.95
N LEU A 30 -7.26 0.83 -10.85
CA LEU A 30 -7.37 -0.52 -10.24
C LEU A 30 -5.99 -1.16 -9.93
N PRO A 31 -5.14 -0.48 -9.14
CA PRO A 31 -3.79 -0.93 -8.83
C PRO A 31 -3.72 -2.36 -8.24
N LYS A 32 -2.75 -3.16 -8.68
CA LYS A 32 -2.55 -4.52 -8.18
C LYS A 32 -2.05 -4.53 -6.74
N TYR A 33 -1.05 -3.69 -6.44
CA TYR A 33 -0.38 -3.63 -5.14
C TYR A 33 -0.64 -2.29 -4.46
N THR A 34 -1.38 -2.30 -3.35
CA THR A 34 -1.82 -1.08 -2.65
C THR A 34 -1.50 -1.11 -1.17
N ALA A 35 -1.94 -2.14 -0.46
CA ALA A 35 -1.69 -2.33 0.96
C ALA A 35 -1.86 -3.81 1.32
N GLY A 36 -1.05 -4.29 2.26
CA GLY A 36 -1.14 -5.65 2.80
C GLY A 36 0.01 -6.56 2.40
N LEU A 37 -0.15 -7.84 2.71
CA LEU A 37 0.81 -8.90 2.41
C LEU A 37 0.52 -9.52 1.05
N TYR A 38 1.56 -9.66 0.24
CA TYR A 38 1.53 -10.29 -1.08
C TYR A 38 2.57 -11.39 -1.11
N GLU A 39 2.14 -12.61 -1.39
CA GLU A 39 3.03 -13.77 -1.48
C GLU A 39 3.26 -14.13 -2.95
N LYS A 40 4.52 -14.35 -3.30
CA LYS A 40 4.90 -14.88 -4.61
C LYS A 40 6.05 -15.85 -4.44
N GLN A 41 5.80 -17.12 -4.76
CA GLN A 41 6.78 -18.20 -4.60
C GLN A 41 7.32 -18.23 -3.17
N ASN A 42 8.62 -17.99 -2.97
CA ASN A 42 9.29 -17.99 -1.68
C ASN A 42 9.53 -16.57 -1.14
N THR A 43 8.80 -15.57 -1.62
CA THR A 43 8.96 -14.17 -1.21
C THR A 43 7.66 -13.60 -0.70
N SER A 44 7.71 -13.05 0.52
CA SER A 44 6.64 -12.28 1.13
C SER A 44 6.88 -10.79 0.94
N MET A 45 5.96 -10.05 0.34
CA MET A 45 6.03 -8.61 0.19
C MET A 45 4.96 -7.92 1.03
N VAL A 46 5.36 -7.10 1.98
CA VAL A 46 4.46 -6.23 2.73
C VAL A 46 4.46 -4.84 2.09
N VAL A 47 3.30 -4.39 1.63
CA VAL A 47 3.10 -3.05 1.10
C VAL A 47 2.38 -2.21 2.14
N SER A 48 3.05 -1.18 2.66
CA SER A 48 2.48 -0.22 3.61
C SER A 48 1.84 0.98 2.89
N ARG A 49 0.75 1.50 3.46
CA ARG A 49 0.13 2.78 3.06
C ARG A 49 0.96 4.01 3.45
N GLY A 50 1.99 3.82 4.28
CA GLY A 50 2.91 4.86 4.74
C GLY A 50 2.26 5.88 5.68
N LEU A 51 3.11 6.67 6.34
CA LEU A 51 2.71 7.68 7.32
C LEU A 51 2.56 9.10 6.72
N GLY A 52 3.36 9.44 5.70
CA GLY A 52 3.42 10.78 5.12
C GLY A 52 2.45 11.03 3.96
N ASN A 53 2.19 12.29 3.65
CA ASN A 53 1.39 12.71 2.49
C ASN A 53 2.35 13.27 1.42
N SER A 54 2.66 12.51 0.35
CA SER A 54 3.73 12.94 -0.57
C SER A 54 3.34 14.07 -1.52
N ILE A 55 2.18 14.01 -2.19
CA ILE A 55 1.84 14.94 -3.29
C ILE A 55 0.47 15.60 -3.06
N ILE A 56 -0.52 14.87 -2.55
CA ILE A 56 -1.85 15.39 -2.26
C ILE A 56 -2.02 15.53 -0.74
N LEU A 57 -2.49 16.72 -0.32
CA LEU A 57 -2.60 17.11 1.09
C LEU A 57 -3.60 16.27 1.90
N GLN A 58 -4.68 15.77 1.26
CA GLN A 58 -5.76 15.07 1.93
C GLN A 58 -5.90 13.63 1.44
N ARG A 59 -5.84 12.69 2.39
CA ARG A 59 -6.21 11.29 2.17
C ARG A 59 -7.72 11.14 2.39
N ILE A 60 -8.42 10.58 1.41
CA ILE A 60 -9.87 10.34 1.53
C ILE A 60 -10.10 8.84 1.74
N PHE A 61 -10.60 8.48 2.93
CA PHE A 61 -10.79 7.09 3.40
C PHE A 61 -9.54 6.18 3.36
N ASN A 62 -8.33 6.76 3.28
CA ASN A 62 -7.07 6.03 3.31
C ASN A 62 -6.22 6.48 4.53
N ARG A 63 -6.45 5.90 5.70
CA ARG A 63 -5.73 6.29 6.94
C ARG A 63 -4.23 5.94 6.86
N PRO A 64 -3.34 6.66 7.58
CA PRO A 64 -1.95 6.25 7.78
C PRO A 64 -1.82 4.82 8.31
N GLU A 65 -0.71 4.17 7.99
CA GLU A 65 -0.43 2.79 8.39
C GLU A 65 1.00 2.63 8.88
N LEU A 66 1.15 2.02 10.05
CA LEU A 66 2.42 1.56 10.58
C LEU A 66 2.40 0.03 10.56
N VAL A 67 3.39 -0.56 9.88
CA VAL A 67 3.58 -2.00 9.84
C VAL A 67 4.68 -2.36 10.83
N VAL A 68 4.39 -3.31 11.73
CA VAL A 68 5.38 -3.88 12.65
C VAL A 68 5.72 -5.28 12.15
N VAL A 69 7.01 -5.54 11.93
CA VAL A 69 7.53 -6.84 11.51
C VAL A 69 8.50 -7.33 12.57
N GLN A 70 8.26 -8.52 13.09
CA GLN A 70 9.12 -9.19 14.03
C GLN A 70 9.83 -10.34 13.32
N LEU A 71 11.16 -10.35 13.39
CA LEU A 71 12.01 -11.42 12.88
C LEU A 71 12.60 -12.15 14.09
N ASN A 72 12.66 -13.48 14.02
CA ASN A 72 13.22 -14.33 15.07
C ASN A 72 14.72 -14.55 14.87
#